data_AF-A0A0S8DII2-F1
#
_entry.id   AF-A0A0S8DII2-F1
#
_cell.length_a   1.000
_cell.length_b   1.000
_cell.length_c   1.000
_cell.angle_alpha   90.00
_cell.angle_beta   90.00
_cell.angle_gamma   90.00
#
_symmetry.space_group_name_H-M   'P 1'
#
loop_
_entity.id
_entity.type
_entity.pdbx_description
1 polymer ?
#
loop_
_entity_poly.entity_id
_entity_poly.type
_entity_poly.pdbx_seq_one_letter_code
_entity_poly.pdbx_strand_id
1 'polypeptide(L)'
;PNVETREPDVLFNLHIQNNKATIYLDTSGASLHRRGYRQKSIAAPMQEIVAAAIISLSGWSGTRPLVDPMCGSGTLLCEAMMHYCRIPAGFLRKKFGFASLPDFDAEIWASVKKKEDSRIRSLPKGLISGSDESAEAIAATKTNTRCFAQGVNILLSSRSFQDIKSLENSVIICNPPYGMRLNTGGKIKDFMTQLGDFLKQRCKGSDAYIYFGNRELIKNIGLKPTWKKIIISGGLDGRLVKFSIY
;
A
#
# COMPACT_ATOMS: atom_id res chain seq x y z
N PRO A 1 15.32 -32.30 17.70
CA PRO A 1 14.79 -31.33 16.73
C PRO A 1 15.91 -30.97 15.74
N ASN A 2 15.61 -30.90 14.44
CA ASN A 2 16.58 -30.47 13.42
C ASN A 2 16.53 -28.94 13.29
N VAL A 3 17.64 -28.32 12.90
CA VAL A 3 17.71 -26.86 12.65
C VAL A 3 17.63 -26.62 11.14
N GLU A 4 16.55 -25.97 10.71
CA GLU A 4 16.38 -25.45 9.35
C GLU A 4 16.37 -23.91 9.41
N THR A 5 17.08 -23.26 8.51
CA THR A 5 17.31 -21.80 8.55
C THR A 5 16.44 -21.04 7.55
N ARG A 6 15.92 -21.70 6.51
CA ARG A 6 15.15 -21.04 5.45
C ARG A 6 13.66 -20.99 5.76
N GLU A 7 13.07 -22.12 6.12
CA GLU A 7 11.64 -22.25 6.42
C GLU A 7 11.44 -23.06 7.71
N PRO A 8 11.85 -22.53 8.88
CA PRO A 8 11.68 -23.23 10.14
C PRO A 8 10.20 -23.36 10.50
N ASP A 9 9.84 -24.48 11.14
CA ASP A 9 8.50 -24.67 11.71
C ASP A 9 8.26 -23.75 12.91
N VAL A 10 9.31 -23.53 13.71
CA VAL A 10 9.30 -22.71 14.92
C VAL A 10 10.48 -21.75 14.85
N LEU A 11 10.22 -20.46 14.98
CA LEU A 11 11.23 -19.41 14.94
C LEU A 11 11.27 -18.68 16.28
N PHE A 12 12.45 -18.59 16.88
CA PHE A 12 12.71 -17.77 18.07
C PHE A 12 13.48 -16.51 17.70
N ASN A 13 13.04 -15.37 18.20
CA ASN A 13 13.72 -14.09 18.04
C ASN A 13 14.35 -13.69 19.37
N LEU A 14 15.65 -13.41 19.38
CA LEU A 14 16.38 -12.88 20.53
C LEU A 14 16.59 -11.38 20.36
N HIS A 15 16.06 -10.58 21.28
CA HIS A 15 16.29 -9.14 21.34
C HIS A 15 17.10 -8.79 22.58
N ILE A 16 18.25 -8.14 22.41
CA ILE A 16 19.13 -7.69 23.49
C ILE A 16 19.18 -6.17 23.47
N GLN A 17 18.76 -5.55 24.57
CA GLN A 17 18.82 -4.09 24.75
C GLN A 17 19.08 -3.76 26.22
N ASN A 18 19.98 -2.81 26.50
CA ASN A 18 20.30 -2.36 27.86
C ASN A 18 20.55 -3.51 28.84
N ASN A 19 21.39 -4.47 28.43
CA ASN A 19 21.73 -5.68 29.20
C ASN A 19 20.53 -6.58 29.57
N LYS A 20 19.40 -6.46 28.85
CA LYS A 20 18.24 -7.34 28.96
C LYS A 20 18.06 -8.15 27.69
N ALA A 21 18.08 -9.47 27.83
CA ALA A 21 17.74 -10.43 26.78
C ALA A 21 16.26 -10.81 26.88
N THR A 22 15.52 -10.68 25.77
CA THR A 22 14.13 -11.14 25.65
C THR A 22 14.04 -12.12 24.50
N ILE A 23 13.49 -13.30 24.75
CA ILE A 23 13.24 -14.33 23.75
C ILE A 23 11.76 -14.27 23.38
N TYR A 24 11.48 -14.17 22.09
CA TYR A 24 10.13 -14.19 21.54
C TYR A 24 9.94 -15.44 20.68
N LEU A 25 8.74 -16.00 20.71
CA LEU A 25 8.28 -17.01 19.79
C LEU A 25 7.53 -16.35 18.63
N ASP A 26 7.96 -16.59 17.39
CA ASP A 26 7.35 -16.00 16.21
C ASP A 26 6.10 -16.79 15.78
N THR A 27 4.93 -16.17 15.89
CA THR A 27 3.65 -16.76 15.50
C THR A 27 3.28 -16.49 14.03
N SER A 28 4.01 -15.59 13.35
CA SER A 28 3.75 -15.19 11.97
C SER A 28 4.49 -16.07 10.95
N GLY A 29 5.70 -16.53 11.30
CA GLY A 29 6.62 -17.20 10.39
C GLY A 29 7.21 -16.19 9.41
N ALA A 30 6.78 -16.20 8.15
CA ALA A 30 7.22 -15.17 7.20
C ALA A 30 6.66 -13.78 7.57
N SER A 31 7.42 -12.72 7.30
CA SER A 31 7.00 -11.34 7.59
C SER A 31 5.61 -11.00 7.03
N LEU A 32 4.79 -10.32 7.83
CA LEU A 32 3.38 -10.06 7.51
C LEU A 32 3.17 -9.11 6.32
N HIS A 33 4.15 -8.28 5.95
CA HIS A 33 4.06 -7.45 4.75
C HIS A 33 3.90 -8.31 3.49
N ARG A 34 4.39 -9.55 3.48
CA ARG A 34 4.18 -10.48 2.39
C ARG A 34 2.75 -11.02 2.47
N ARG A 35 1.81 -10.27 1.87
CA ARG A 35 0.39 -10.63 1.78
C ARG A 35 0.15 -11.82 0.85
N GLY A 36 1.04 -12.03 -0.13
CA GLY A 36 0.96 -13.11 -1.12
C GLY A 36 0.42 -12.68 -2.50
N TYR A 37 -0.13 -11.47 -2.64
CA TYR A 37 -0.65 -10.98 -3.92
C TYR A 37 0.44 -10.40 -4.85
N ARG A 38 1.62 -10.07 -4.34
CA ARG A 38 2.69 -9.45 -5.11
C ARG A 38 3.40 -10.50 -5.97
N GLN A 39 2.84 -10.78 -7.14
CA GLN A 39 3.35 -11.72 -8.13
C GLN A 39 4.34 -11.06 -9.10
N LYS A 40 4.06 -9.79 -9.44
CA LYS A 40 4.97 -8.95 -10.26
C LYS A 40 5.37 -7.72 -9.47
N SER A 41 6.67 -7.42 -9.52
CA SER A 41 7.24 -6.21 -8.92
C SER A 41 7.89 -5.36 -9.99
N ILE A 42 7.78 -4.05 -9.81
CA ILE A 42 8.65 -3.08 -10.48
C ILE A 42 9.77 -2.69 -9.52
N ALA A 43 10.72 -1.86 -9.97
CA ALA A 43 11.77 -1.34 -9.09
C ALA A 43 11.18 -0.65 -7.84
N ALA A 44 11.75 -0.93 -6.66
CA ALA A 44 11.44 -0.27 -5.38
C ALA A 44 9.93 -0.10 -5.08
N PRO A 45 9.17 -1.19 -4.90
CA PRO A 45 7.77 -1.10 -4.51
C PRO A 45 7.61 -0.63 -3.05
N MET A 46 6.52 0.09 -2.76
CA MET A 46 6.11 0.35 -1.38
C MET A 46 5.81 -0.96 -0.65
N GLN A 47 6.18 -1.05 0.63
CA GLN A 47 5.77 -2.16 1.49
C GLN A 47 4.26 -2.14 1.73
N GLU A 48 3.64 -3.31 1.70
CA GLU A 48 2.20 -3.53 1.87
C GLU A 48 1.67 -2.95 3.19
N ILE A 49 2.43 -3.07 4.28
CA ILE A 49 2.04 -2.51 5.59
C ILE A 49 1.98 -0.97 5.56
N VAL A 50 2.89 -0.33 4.82
CA VAL A 50 2.92 1.14 4.66
C VAL A 50 1.71 1.59 3.85
N ALA A 51 1.41 0.89 2.75
CA ALA A 51 0.21 1.14 1.97
C ALA A 51 -1.08 0.96 2.80
N ALA A 52 -1.18 -0.12 3.58
CA ALA A 52 -2.30 -0.36 4.49
C ALA A 52 -2.46 0.76 5.53
N ALA A 53 -1.35 1.23 6.11
CA ALA A 53 -1.35 2.33 7.07
C ALA A 53 -1.81 3.65 6.42
N ILE A 54 -1.36 3.92 5.19
CA ILE A 54 -1.77 5.10 4.42
C ILE A 54 -3.28 5.08 4.16
N ILE A 55 -3.84 3.94 3.73
CA ILE A 55 -5.29 3.78 3.52
C ILE A 55 -6.05 4.00 4.82
N SER A 56 -5.61 3.39 5.93
CA SER A 56 -6.23 3.56 7.24
C SER A 56 -6.23 5.02 7.71
N LEU A 57 -5.08 5.71 7.58
CA LEU A 57 -4.93 7.12 7.96
C LEU A 57 -5.73 8.07 7.07
N SER A 58 -6.02 7.68 5.83
CA SER A 58 -6.88 8.48 4.93
C SER A 58 -8.34 8.54 5.41
N GLY A 59 -8.76 7.57 6.24
CA GLY A 59 -10.16 7.41 6.64
C GLY A 59 -11.09 7.04 5.49
N TRP A 60 -10.55 6.63 4.34
CA TRP A 60 -11.36 6.31 3.16
C TRP A 60 -12.23 5.06 3.39
N SER A 61 -13.53 5.23 3.24
CA SER A 61 -14.54 4.17 3.46
C SER A 61 -15.31 3.79 2.17
N GLY A 62 -14.94 4.38 1.04
CA GLY A 62 -15.61 4.19 -0.25
C GLY A 62 -16.83 5.09 -0.50
N THR A 63 -16.95 6.20 0.24
CA THR A 63 -17.96 7.25 -0.02
C THR A 63 -17.68 8.06 -1.28
N ARG A 64 -16.41 8.19 -1.66
CA ARG A 64 -15.93 8.80 -2.91
C ARG A 64 -15.01 7.84 -3.66
N PRO A 65 -14.89 7.95 -4.99
CA PRO A 65 -13.89 7.19 -5.74
C PRO A 65 -12.48 7.42 -5.19
N LEU A 66 -11.69 6.35 -5.10
CA LEU A 66 -10.27 6.41 -4.78
C LEU A 66 -9.45 6.23 -6.06
N VAL A 67 -8.49 7.13 -6.27
CA VAL A 67 -7.68 7.16 -7.49
C VAL A 67 -6.20 7.24 -7.14
N ASP A 68 -5.39 6.36 -7.73
CA ASP A 68 -3.93 6.46 -7.72
C ASP A 68 -3.40 6.78 -9.13
N PRO A 69 -3.05 8.04 -9.43
CA PRO A 69 -2.61 8.45 -10.76
C PRO A 69 -1.18 8.02 -11.11
N MET A 70 -0.47 7.36 -10.19
CA MET A 70 0.90 6.84 -10.35
C MET A 70 1.04 5.50 -9.63
N CYS A 71 0.20 4.53 -10.01
CA CYS A 71 -0.06 3.35 -9.19
C CYS A 71 1.10 2.34 -9.12
N GLY A 72 2.08 2.43 -10.02
CA GLY A 72 3.22 1.51 -10.06
C GLY A 72 2.76 0.06 -10.18
N SER A 73 3.20 -0.80 -9.24
CA SER A 73 2.76 -2.21 -9.14
C SER A 73 1.43 -2.41 -8.42
N GLY A 74 0.71 -1.33 -8.09
CA GLY A 74 -0.66 -1.37 -7.59
C GLY A 74 -0.78 -1.64 -6.09
N THR A 75 0.26 -1.39 -5.31
CA THR A 75 0.28 -1.74 -3.87
C THR A 75 -0.80 -0.97 -3.09
N LEU A 76 -0.91 0.34 -3.32
CA LEU A 76 -1.97 1.17 -2.71
C LEU A 76 -3.37 0.72 -3.14
N LEU A 77 -3.55 0.38 -4.42
CA LEU A 77 -4.83 -0.11 -4.94
C LEU A 77 -5.24 -1.47 -4.35
N CYS A 78 -4.29 -2.39 -4.18
CA CYS A 78 -4.54 -3.69 -3.54
C CYS A 78 -4.97 -3.50 -2.08
N GLU A 79 -4.23 -2.71 -1.31
CA GLU A 79 -4.56 -2.46 0.10
C GLU A 79 -5.87 -1.66 0.25
N ALA A 80 -6.17 -0.72 -0.65
CA ALA A 80 -7.47 -0.03 -0.71
C ALA A 80 -8.61 -1.02 -0.95
N MET A 81 -8.45 -1.91 -1.93
CA MET A 81 -9.44 -2.95 -2.23
C MET A 81 -9.62 -3.90 -1.06
N MET A 82 -8.53 -4.38 -0.46
CA MET A 82 -8.60 -5.29 0.70
C MET A 82 -9.30 -4.61 1.88
N HIS A 83 -8.96 -3.36 2.17
CA HIS A 83 -9.59 -2.55 3.21
C HIS A 83 -11.10 -2.40 2.96
N TYR A 84 -11.48 -1.91 1.77
CA TYR A 84 -12.89 -1.72 1.44
C TYR A 84 -13.65 -3.03 1.43
N CYS A 85 -13.12 -4.07 0.78
CA CYS A 85 -13.80 -5.36 0.61
C CYS A 85 -13.73 -6.23 1.87
N ARG A 86 -13.09 -5.76 2.94
CA ARG A 86 -12.87 -6.51 4.20
C ARG A 86 -12.16 -7.84 3.98
N ILE A 87 -11.23 -7.87 3.04
CA ILE A 87 -10.40 -9.05 2.76
C ILE A 87 -9.32 -9.12 3.85
N PRO A 88 -9.23 -10.21 4.62
CA PRO A 88 -8.21 -10.35 5.67
C PRO A 88 -6.79 -10.22 5.10
N ALA A 89 -5.89 -9.57 5.84
CA ALA A 89 -4.50 -9.41 5.42
C ALA A 89 -3.76 -10.75 5.21
N GLY A 90 -4.22 -11.80 5.90
CA GLY A 90 -3.71 -13.16 5.78
C GLY A 90 -4.39 -14.02 4.72
N PHE A 91 -5.32 -13.49 3.92
CA PHE A 91 -6.20 -14.27 3.04
C PHE A 91 -5.46 -15.20 2.07
N LEU A 92 -4.34 -14.75 1.49
CA LEU A 92 -3.52 -15.56 0.56
C LEU A 92 -2.35 -16.28 1.26
N ARG A 93 -2.21 -16.16 2.58
CA ARG A 93 -1.11 -16.80 3.32
C ARG A 93 -1.42 -18.28 3.52
N LYS A 94 -0.46 -19.12 3.15
CA LYS A 94 -0.59 -20.58 3.27
C LYS A 94 -0.36 -21.11 4.68
N LYS A 95 0.58 -20.50 5.42
CA LYS A 95 0.99 -20.93 6.77
C LYS A 95 1.28 -19.71 7.65
N PHE A 96 1.07 -19.90 8.95
CA PHE A 96 1.53 -19.03 10.02
C PHE A 96 2.42 -19.84 10.97
N GLY A 97 3.34 -19.18 11.67
CA GLY A 97 4.25 -19.83 12.63
C GLY A 97 3.51 -20.54 13.77
N PHE A 98 2.37 -19.98 14.21
CA PHE A 98 1.56 -20.59 15.27
C PHE A 98 1.01 -21.98 14.89
N ALA A 99 0.92 -22.33 13.60
CA ALA A 99 0.36 -23.61 13.17
C ALA A 99 1.25 -24.81 13.51
N SER A 100 2.51 -24.58 13.89
CA SER A 100 3.46 -25.61 14.31
C SER A 100 3.54 -25.77 15.84
N LEU A 101 2.76 -25.00 16.61
CA LEU A 101 2.84 -25.01 18.06
C LEU A 101 2.03 -26.17 18.67
N PRO A 102 2.46 -26.74 19.81
CA PRO A 102 1.81 -27.90 20.42
C PRO A 102 0.34 -27.68 20.80
N ASP A 103 -0.02 -26.44 21.10
CA ASP A 103 -1.35 -25.98 21.50
C ASP A 103 -2.19 -25.44 20.33
N PHE A 104 -1.71 -25.60 19.09
CA PHE A 104 -2.45 -25.18 17.91
C PHE A 104 -3.73 -26.01 17.73
N ASP A 105 -4.86 -25.32 17.71
CA ASP A 105 -6.17 -25.90 17.41
C ASP A 105 -6.61 -25.54 15.98
N ALA A 106 -6.66 -26.56 15.13
CA ALA A 106 -7.04 -26.42 13.73
C ALA A 106 -8.52 -26.03 13.54
N GLU A 107 -9.41 -26.46 14.44
CA GLU A 107 -10.84 -26.16 14.39
C GLU A 107 -11.10 -24.70 14.77
N ILE A 108 -10.44 -24.22 15.83
CA ILE A 108 -10.49 -22.80 16.23
C ILE A 108 -10.00 -21.94 15.07
N TRP A 109 -8.86 -22.28 14.46
CA TRP A 109 -8.32 -21.53 13.33
C TRP A 109 -9.23 -21.56 12.11
N ALA A 110 -9.83 -22.72 11.79
CA ALA A 110 -10.82 -22.82 10.72
C ALA A 110 -12.04 -21.94 10.99
N SER A 111 -12.51 -21.86 12.23
CA SER A 111 -13.63 -20.98 12.62
C SER A 111 -13.28 -19.51 12.44
N VAL A 112 -12.06 -19.09 12.82
CA VAL A 112 -11.58 -17.71 12.65
C VAL A 112 -11.53 -17.35 11.17
N LYS A 113 -10.93 -18.20 10.33
CA LYS A 113 -10.89 -17.97 8.88
C LYS A 113 -12.30 -17.87 8.30
N LYS A 114 -13.18 -18.83 8.60
CA LYS A 114 -14.57 -18.84 8.12
C LYS A 114 -15.32 -17.57 8.53
N LYS A 115 -15.15 -17.12 9.77
CA LYS A 115 -15.77 -15.91 10.30
C LYS A 115 -15.28 -14.67 9.57
N GLU A 116 -13.97 -14.50 9.40
CA GLU A 116 -13.43 -13.31 8.74
C GLU A 116 -13.70 -13.32 7.23
N ASP A 117 -13.60 -14.46 6.56
CA ASP A 117 -13.90 -14.61 5.13
C ASP A 117 -15.39 -14.33 4.84
N SER A 118 -16.29 -14.64 5.77
CA SER A 118 -17.73 -14.33 5.61
C SER A 118 -18.04 -12.83 5.56
N ARG A 119 -17.10 -11.96 5.98
CA ARG A 119 -17.25 -10.51 5.96
C ARG A 119 -16.83 -9.89 4.63
N ILE A 120 -16.21 -10.67 3.75
CA ILE A 120 -15.74 -10.22 2.45
C ILE A 120 -16.93 -9.74 1.62
N ARG A 121 -16.81 -8.56 1.02
CA ARG A 121 -17.83 -7.98 0.15
C ARG A 121 -17.29 -7.69 -1.25
N SER A 122 -18.19 -7.38 -2.18
CA SER A 122 -17.85 -6.99 -3.55
C SER A 122 -17.28 -5.58 -3.61
N LEU A 123 -16.46 -5.33 -4.64
CA LEU A 123 -16.00 -3.99 -4.99
C LEU A 123 -16.90 -3.42 -6.10
N PRO A 124 -17.57 -2.27 -5.91
CA PRO A 124 -18.26 -1.59 -7.00
C PRO A 124 -17.29 -1.19 -8.12
N LYS A 125 -17.70 -1.40 -9.38
CA LYS A 125 -16.89 -1.02 -10.55
C LYS A 125 -16.65 0.48 -10.57
N GLY A 126 -15.38 0.88 -10.72
CA GLY A 126 -15.00 2.29 -10.77
C GLY A 126 -14.85 2.98 -9.43
N LEU A 127 -15.11 2.30 -8.30
CA LEU A 127 -14.84 2.86 -6.97
C LEU A 127 -13.35 3.05 -6.70
N ILE A 128 -12.52 2.15 -7.24
CA ILE A 128 -11.06 2.25 -7.19
C ILE A 128 -10.54 2.28 -8.62
N SER A 129 -9.65 3.22 -8.91
CA SER A 129 -8.96 3.29 -10.19
C SER A 129 -7.50 3.68 -10.03
N GLY A 130 -6.70 3.38 -11.04
CA GLY A 130 -5.34 3.88 -11.10
C GLY A 130 -4.79 3.97 -12.51
N SER A 131 -3.75 4.78 -12.64
CA SER A 131 -3.00 4.95 -13.87
C SER A 131 -1.51 4.99 -13.59
N ASP A 132 -0.72 4.70 -14.61
CA ASP A 132 0.72 4.82 -14.59
C ASP A 132 1.20 5.05 -16.04
N GLU A 133 2.28 5.81 -16.21
CA GLU A 133 2.88 6.03 -17.53
C GLU A 133 3.46 4.72 -18.11
N SER A 134 3.91 3.81 -17.24
CA SER A 134 4.49 2.54 -17.64
C SER A 134 3.41 1.46 -17.85
N ALA A 135 3.32 0.98 -19.10
CA ALA A 135 2.46 -0.16 -19.43
C ALA A 135 2.86 -1.43 -18.66
N GLU A 136 4.15 -1.59 -18.33
CA GLU A 136 4.66 -2.69 -17.50
C GLU A 136 4.12 -2.59 -16.07
N ALA A 137 4.11 -1.38 -15.50
CA ALA A 137 3.56 -1.12 -14.17
C ALA A 137 2.05 -1.45 -14.13
N ILE A 138 1.29 -1.05 -15.16
CA ILE A 138 -0.13 -1.42 -15.30
C ILE A 138 -0.31 -2.93 -15.43
N ALA A 139 0.53 -3.61 -16.21
CA ALA A 139 0.48 -5.07 -16.32
C ALA A 139 0.76 -5.74 -14.97
N ALA A 140 1.73 -5.26 -14.20
CA ALA A 140 2.04 -5.75 -12.86
C ALA A 140 0.88 -5.49 -11.88
N THR A 141 0.30 -4.29 -11.90
CA THR A 141 -0.90 -3.94 -11.11
C THR A 141 -2.07 -4.86 -11.44
N LYS A 142 -2.30 -5.14 -12.72
CA LYS A 142 -3.33 -6.09 -13.15
C LYS A 142 -3.03 -7.49 -12.62
N THR A 143 -1.82 -8.01 -12.74
CA THR A 143 -1.50 -9.33 -12.19
C THR A 143 -1.73 -9.40 -10.67
N ASN A 144 -1.26 -8.40 -9.93
CA ASN A 144 -1.34 -8.37 -8.47
C ASN A 144 -2.77 -8.24 -7.95
N THR A 145 -3.58 -7.36 -8.56
CA THR A 145 -4.99 -7.18 -8.16
C THR A 145 -5.85 -8.39 -8.48
N ARG A 146 -5.53 -9.14 -9.55
CA ARG A 146 -6.28 -10.33 -9.98
C ARG A 146 -6.06 -11.57 -9.12
N CYS A 147 -5.18 -11.50 -8.12
CA CYS A 147 -5.16 -12.49 -7.04
C CYS A 147 -6.45 -12.50 -6.20
N PHE A 148 -7.29 -11.47 -6.34
CA PHE A 148 -8.59 -11.37 -5.69
C PHE A 148 -9.69 -11.21 -6.74
N ALA A 149 -10.85 -11.84 -6.51
CA ALA A 149 -12.00 -11.74 -7.42
C ALA A 149 -12.45 -10.27 -7.61
N GLN A 150 -12.35 -9.45 -6.56
CA GLN A 150 -12.71 -8.04 -6.55
C GLN A 150 -11.80 -7.17 -7.43
N GLY A 151 -10.57 -7.62 -7.70
CA GLY A 151 -9.63 -6.90 -8.54
C GLY A 151 -10.11 -6.71 -9.98
N VAL A 152 -11.18 -7.43 -10.38
CA VAL A 152 -11.81 -7.23 -11.68
C VAL A 152 -12.47 -5.87 -11.87
N ASN A 153 -12.87 -5.24 -10.78
CA ASN A 153 -13.63 -4.00 -10.78
C ASN A 153 -12.76 -2.75 -10.60
N ILE A 154 -11.44 -2.92 -10.42
CA ILE A 154 -10.47 -1.83 -10.44
C ILE A 154 -10.25 -1.39 -11.88
N LEU A 155 -10.45 -0.09 -12.15
CA LEU A 155 -10.21 0.49 -13.47
C LEU A 155 -8.75 0.90 -13.60
N LEU A 156 -8.06 0.37 -14.62
CA LEU A 156 -6.65 0.63 -14.86
C LEU A 156 -6.46 1.28 -16.23
N SER A 157 -5.58 2.26 -16.33
CA SER A 157 -5.19 2.85 -17.62
C SER A 157 -3.70 3.15 -17.71
N SER A 158 -3.08 2.88 -18.86
CA SER A 158 -1.69 3.29 -19.12
C SER A 158 -1.71 4.73 -19.59
N ARG A 159 -1.42 5.66 -18.68
CA ARG A 159 -1.51 7.10 -18.91
C ARG A 159 -0.72 7.84 -17.83
N SER A 160 -0.02 8.90 -18.21
CA SER A 160 0.61 9.79 -17.25
C SER A 160 -0.39 10.71 -16.56
N PHE A 161 -0.14 11.11 -15.31
CA PHE A 161 -1.06 11.97 -14.58
C PHE A 161 -1.28 13.33 -15.27
N GLN A 162 -0.29 13.82 -16.02
CA GLN A 162 -0.38 15.06 -16.80
C GLN A 162 -1.45 15.01 -17.90
N ASP A 163 -1.86 13.82 -18.35
CA ASP A 163 -2.88 13.63 -19.39
C ASP A 163 -4.28 13.37 -18.80
N ILE A 164 -4.41 13.34 -17.48
CA ILE A 164 -5.70 13.17 -16.82
C ILE A 164 -6.47 14.50 -16.87
N LYS A 165 -7.66 14.48 -17.46
CA LYS A 165 -8.49 15.69 -17.64
C LYS A 165 -8.97 16.29 -16.31
N SER A 166 -9.54 15.46 -15.43
CA SER A 166 -10.03 15.88 -14.13
C SER A 166 -10.17 14.66 -13.20
N LEU A 167 -9.92 14.87 -11.90
CA LEU A 167 -10.15 13.96 -10.77
C LEU A 167 -10.91 14.70 -9.66
N GLU A 168 -12.01 15.34 -10.01
CA GLU A 168 -12.87 16.05 -9.06
C GLU A 168 -13.58 15.11 -8.08
N ASN A 169 -13.91 15.64 -6.90
CA ASN A 169 -14.71 14.96 -5.86
C ASN A 169 -14.23 13.55 -5.51
N SER A 170 -12.91 13.34 -5.51
CA SER A 170 -12.25 12.04 -5.34
C SER A 170 -11.34 12.02 -4.11
N VAL A 171 -10.91 10.83 -3.72
CA VAL A 171 -9.79 10.63 -2.81
C VAL A 171 -8.58 10.20 -3.64
N ILE A 172 -7.59 11.08 -3.74
CA ILE A 172 -6.36 10.80 -4.47
C ILE A 172 -5.35 10.23 -3.49
N ILE A 173 -4.77 9.08 -3.81
CA ILE A 173 -3.73 8.47 -2.98
C ILE A 173 -2.58 8.06 -3.88
N CYS A 174 -1.36 8.51 -3.58
CA CYS A 174 -0.24 8.15 -4.43
C CYS A 174 1.09 8.12 -3.68
N ASN A 175 2.00 7.38 -4.28
CA ASN A 175 3.41 7.26 -3.91
C ASN A 175 4.24 7.72 -5.12
N PRO A 176 4.46 9.05 -5.28
CA PRO A 176 5.29 9.56 -6.35
C PRO A 176 6.72 8.99 -6.27
N PRO A 177 7.46 8.92 -7.38
CA PRO A 177 8.83 8.44 -7.36
C PRO A 177 9.73 9.28 -6.42
N TYR A 178 10.65 8.63 -5.70
CA TYR A 178 11.64 9.29 -4.86
C TYR A 178 13.05 9.10 -5.42
N GLY A 179 13.82 10.19 -5.56
CA GLY A 179 15.29 10.32 -5.50
C GLY A 179 16.20 9.42 -6.37
N MET A 180 15.93 8.12 -6.49
CA MET A 180 16.70 7.14 -7.26
C MET A 180 16.17 6.95 -8.68
N ARG A 181 14.96 7.44 -8.98
CA ARG A 181 14.29 7.32 -10.29
C ARG A 181 14.57 8.48 -11.25
N LEU A 182 15.20 9.56 -10.80
CA LEU A 182 15.54 10.72 -11.62
C LEU A 182 16.94 11.18 -11.22
N ASN A 183 17.97 10.70 -11.94
CA ASN A 183 19.39 10.98 -11.72
C ASN A 183 19.81 12.45 -11.98
N THR A 184 18.96 13.42 -11.67
CA THR A 184 19.27 14.86 -11.77
C THR A 184 18.32 15.59 -10.84
N GLY A 185 18.81 16.08 -9.70
CA GLY A 185 18.00 16.69 -8.62
C GLY A 185 17.09 17.87 -9.02
N GLY A 186 17.20 18.39 -10.24
CA GLY A 186 16.22 19.31 -10.85
C GLY A 186 14.93 18.62 -11.29
N LYS A 187 15.02 17.47 -11.98
CA LYS A 187 13.86 16.79 -12.59
C LYS A 187 12.80 16.36 -11.56
N ILE A 188 13.23 15.95 -10.37
CA ILE A 188 12.28 15.53 -9.32
C ILE A 188 11.53 16.71 -8.70
N LYS A 189 12.17 17.88 -8.60
CA LYS A 189 11.52 19.09 -8.08
C LYS A 189 10.46 19.57 -9.05
N ASP A 190 10.79 19.62 -10.34
CA ASP A 190 9.86 20.00 -11.40
C ASP A 190 8.68 19.04 -11.47
N PHE A 191 8.93 17.74 -11.32
CA PHE A 191 7.87 16.73 -11.23
C PHE A 191 6.91 16.99 -10.05
N MET A 192 7.44 17.31 -8.86
CA MET A 192 6.60 17.64 -7.71
C MET A 192 5.81 18.94 -7.92
N THR A 193 6.40 19.94 -8.59
CA THR A 193 5.69 21.16 -8.99
C THR A 193 4.53 20.84 -9.92
N GLN A 194 4.76 20.05 -10.97
CA GLN A 194 3.73 19.61 -11.91
C GLN A 194 2.61 18.83 -11.21
N LEU A 195 2.95 17.97 -10.24
CA LEU A 195 1.96 17.27 -9.43
C LEU A 195 1.11 18.26 -8.62
N GLY A 196 1.74 19.30 -8.06
CA GLY A 196 1.05 20.37 -7.34
C GLY A 196 0.06 21.13 -8.22
N ASP A 197 0.51 21.51 -9.42
CA ASP A 197 -0.31 22.18 -10.43
C ASP A 197 -1.48 21.29 -10.89
N PHE A 198 -1.22 20.01 -11.12
CA PHE A 198 -2.26 19.03 -11.45
C PHE A 198 -3.34 18.95 -10.37
N LEU A 199 -2.93 18.84 -9.10
CA LEU A 199 -3.86 18.81 -7.97
C LEU A 199 -4.70 20.08 -7.92
N LYS A 200 -4.06 21.25 -8.05
CA LYS A 200 -4.75 22.55 -7.98
C LYS A 200 -5.72 22.78 -9.13
N GLN A 201 -5.32 22.42 -10.34
CA GLN A 201 -6.06 22.75 -11.57
C GLN A 201 -7.12 21.71 -11.92
N ARG A 202 -6.91 20.43 -11.57
CA ARG A 202 -7.70 19.31 -12.08
C ARG A 202 -8.32 18.42 -11.02
N CYS A 203 -8.12 18.69 -9.74
CA CYS A 203 -8.59 17.83 -8.64
C CYS A 203 -9.48 18.57 -7.64
N LYS A 204 -10.33 19.50 -8.11
CA LYS A 204 -11.20 20.31 -7.24
C LYS A 204 -12.19 19.45 -6.44
N GLY A 205 -12.42 19.80 -5.17
CA GLY A 205 -13.30 19.04 -4.27
C GLY A 205 -12.72 17.71 -3.77
N SER A 206 -11.44 17.45 -4.04
CA SER A 206 -10.76 16.20 -3.68
C SER A 206 -9.88 16.34 -2.45
N ASP A 207 -9.66 15.22 -1.77
CA ASP A 207 -8.60 15.09 -0.76
C ASP A 207 -7.44 14.29 -1.38
N ALA A 208 -6.23 14.81 -1.31
CA ALA A 208 -5.03 14.13 -1.77
C ALA A 208 -4.16 13.69 -0.59
N TYR A 209 -3.78 12.41 -0.59
CA TYR A 209 -2.94 11.74 0.39
C TYR A 209 -1.67 11.26 -0.30
N ILE A 210 -0.59 12.01 -0.14
CA ILE A 210 0.65 11.79 -0.88
C ILE A 210 1.72 11.34 0.09
N TYR A 211 2.30 10.17 -0.16
CA TYR A 211 3.46 9.69 0.59
C TYR A 211 4.73 10.26 -0.03
N PHE A 212 5.61 10.83 0.79
CA PHE A 212 6.91 11.36 0.38
C PHE A 212 8.00 10.57 1.10
N GLY A 213 8.88 9.90 0.35
CA GLY A 213 10.06 9.21 0.88
C GLY A 213 11.20 10.16 1.27
N ASN A 214 11.09 11.45 0.93
CA ASN A 214 11.98 12.50 1.38
C ASN A 214 11.15 13.74 1.74
N ARG A 215 11.24 14.19 3.00
CA ARG A 215 10.54 15.37 3.52
C ARG A 215 10.79 16.65 2.73
N GLU A 216 11.95 16.79 2.09
CA GLU A 216 12.32 18.01 1.38
C GLU A 216 11.49 18.23 0.13
N LEU A 217 10.94 17.17 -0.46
CA LEU A 217 10.09 17.22 -1.65
C LEU A 217 8.71 17.83 -1.36
N ILE A 218 8.27 17.82 -0.10
CA ILE A 218 6.96 18.34 0.30
C ILE A 218 6.82 19.84 -0.06
N LYS A 219 7.92 20.60 0.01
CA LYS A 219 7.89 22.05 -0.29
C LYS A 219 7.68 22.35 -1.78
N ASN A 220 8.01 21.39 -2.65
CA ASN A 220 7.90 21.54 -4.10
C ASN A 220 6.47 21.38 -4.63
N ILE A 221 5.55 20.83 -3.84
CA ILE A 221 4.15 20.68 -4.23
C ILE A 221 3.41 22.03 -4.34
N GLY A 222 3.89 23.10 -3.67
CA GLY A 222 3.25 24.42 -3.77
C GLY A 222 1.85 24.54 -3.13
N LEU A 223 1.37 23.49 -2.44
CA LEU A 223 0.10 23.47 -1.72
C LEU A 223 0.33 23.46 -0.21
N LYS A 224 -0.57 24.10 0.54
CA LYS A 224 -0.55 24.08 2.01
C LYS A 224 -1.08 22.73 2.52
N PRO A 225 -0.27 21.96 3.27
CA PRO A 225 -0.73 20.72 3.88
C PRO A 225 -1.83 20.96 4.92
N THR A 226 -2.86 20.11 4.90
CA THR A 226 -3.86 20.03 5.97
C THR A 226 -3.26 19.36 7.21
N TRP A 227 -2.51 18.27 7.02
CA TRP A 227 -1.72 17.64 8.07
C TRP A 227 -0.57 16.80 7.49
N LYS A 228 0.38 16.43 8.36
CA LYS A 228 1.50 15.54 8.04
C LYS A 228 1.60 14.45 9.10
N LYS A 229 1.85 13.21 8.70
CA LYS A 229 2.12 12.07 9.60
C LYS A 229 3.42 11.41 9.19
N ILE A 230 4.28 11.11 10.18
CA ILE A 230 5.54 10.40 9.95
C ILE A 230 5.21 8.93 9.76
N ILE A 231 5.71 8.34 8.66
CA ILE A 231 5.62 6.91 8.37
C ILE A 231 6.99 6.49 7.86
N ILE A 232 7.78 5.86 8.74
CA ILE A 232 9.14 5.42 8.42
C ILE A 232 9.06 4.06 7.73
N SER A 233 9.75 3.92 6.60
CA SER A 233 9.81 2.68 5.82
C SER A 233 11.18 2.51 5.20
N GLY A 234 11.85 1.38 5.44
CA GLY A 234 13.11 1.03 4.77
C GLY A 234 14.23 2.07 4.91
N GLY A 235 14.33 2.75 6.05
CA GLY A 235 15.33 3.79 6.31
C GLY A 235 15.00 5.18 5.75
N LEU A 236 13.84 5.37 5.10
CA LEU A 236 13.39 6.66 4.59
C LEU A 236 12.72 7.51 5.70
N ASP A 237 12.99 8.82 5.75
CA ASP A 237 12.21 9.82 6.52
C ASP A 237 10.88 10.09 5.79
N GLY A 238 10.07 9.04 5.74
CA GLY A 238 8.81 8.99 5.02
C GLY A 238 7.70 9.78 5.71
N ARG A 239 6.89 10.49 4.93
CA ARG A 239 5.76 11.28 5.45
C ARG A 239 4.55 11.14 4.56
N LEU A 240 3.41 10.82 5.16
CA LEU A 240 2.12 10.96 4.52
C LEU A 240 1.62 12.39 4.75
N VAL A 241 1.23 13.06 3.67
CA VAL A 241 0.74 14.44 3.71
C VAL A 241 -0.64 14.50 3.11
N LYS A 242 -1.58 15.10 3.84
CA LYS A 242 -2.93 15.41 3.34
C LYS A 242 -2.97 16.82 2.76
N PHE A 243 -3.57 16.97 1.59
CA PHE A 243 -3.98 18.23 1.00
C PHE A 243 -5.49 18.19 0.73
N SER A 244 -6.20 19.25 1.11
CA SER A 244 -7.61 19.43 0.77
C SER A 244 -7.68 20.44 -0.37
N ILE A 245 -8.29 20.06 -1.50
CA ILE A 245 -8.35 20.88 -2.72
C ILE A 245 -9.75 21.48 -2.83
N TYR A 246 -9.85 22.80 -2.66
CA TYR A 246 -11.10 23.56 -2.69
C TYR A 246 -11.31 24.28 -4.03
#